data_AF-A0A530GRU0-F1
#
_entry.id   AF-A0A530GRU0-F1
#
_cell.length_a   1.000
_cell.length_b   1.000
_cell.length_c   1.000
_cell.angle_alpha   90.00
_cell.angle_beta   90.00
_cell.angle_gamma   90.00
#
_symmetry.space_group_name_H-M   'P 1'
#
loop_
_entity.id
_entity.type
_entity.pdbx_description
1 polymer ?
#
loop_
_entity_poly.entity_id
_entity_poly.type
_entity_poly.pdbx_seq_one_letter_code
_entity_poly.pdbx_strand_id
1 'polypeptide(L)' 'MRRIEILAYPDIQLLDVSGPLQVFASANDFRTQAGEAPAYDVVVVAASPRIRTSSGLVVEAA' A
#
# COMPACT_ATOMS: atom_id res chain seq x y z
N MET A 1 -1.35 -5.84 -15.03
CA MET A 1 -1.31 -5.67 -13.56
C MET A 1 -2.71 -5.41 -13.06
N ARG A 2 -3.09 -6.03 -11.93
CA ARG A 2 -4.34 -5.75 -11.22
C ARG A 2 -4.10 -4.62 -10.22
N ARG A 3 -4.89 -3.55 -10.30
CA ARG A 3 -4.81 -2.43 -9.36
C ARG A 3 -5.46 -2.78 -8.03
N ILE A 4 -4.76 -2.49 -6.94
CA ILE A 4 -5.19 -2.68 -5.57
C ILE A 4 -5.02 -1.35 -4.84
N GLU A 5 -6.13 -0.80 -4.36
CA GLU A 5 -6.15 0.48 -3.66
C GLU A 5 -6.35 0.25 -2.17
N ILE A 6 -5.44 0.79 -1.36
CA ILE A 6 -5.53 0.80 0.09
C ILE A 6 -5.99 2.19 0.50
N LEU A 7 -7.23 2.29 0.96
CA LEU A 7 -7.81 3.56 1.38
C LEU A 7 -7.28 3.97 2.75
N ALA A 8 -6.54 5.07 2.81
CA ALA A 8 -6.13 5.73 4.04
C ALA A 8 -7.07 6.88 4.39
N TYR A 9 -7.31 7.06 5.70
CA TYR A 9 -8.16 8.10 6.26
C TYR A 9 -7.60 8.58 7.61
N PRO A 10 -8.01 9.76 8.13
CA PRO A 10 -7.48 10.27 9.39
C PRO A 10 -7.58 9.25 10.54
N ASP A 11 -6.51 9.14 11.32
CA ASP A 11 -6.40 8.22 12.47
C ASP A 11 -6.47 6.72 12.11
N ILE A 12 -6.29 6.37 10.83
CA ILE A 12 -6.10 4.97 10.42
C ILE A 12 -4.89 4.35 11.14
N GLN A 13 -4.98 3.06 11.48
CA GLN A 13 -3.85 2.35 12.03
C GLN A 13 -2.81 2.10 10.94
N LEU A 14 -1.54 2.40 11.24
CA LEU A 14 -0.45 2.25 10.27
C LEU A 14 -0.34 0.81 9.73
N LEU A 15 -0.55 -0.19 10.59
CA LEU A 15 -0.41 -1.59 10.22
C LEU A 15 -1.55 -2.08 9.31
N ASP A 16 -2.71 -1.43 9.38
CA ASP A 16 -3.83 -1.73 8.47
C ASP A 16 -3.52 -1.25 7.04
N VAL A 17 -2.65 -0.24 6.90
CA VAL A 17 -2.15 0.22 5.59
C VAL A 17 -0.94 -0.60 5.15
N SER A 18 0.10 -0.67 5.99
CA SER A 18 1.38 -1.27 5.62
C SER A 18 1.33 -2.79 5.51
N GLY A 19 0.47 -3.46 6.29
CA GLY A 19 0.32 -4.91 6.24
C GLY A 19 -0.14 -5.40 4.86
N PRO A 20 -1.33 -5.00 4.38
CA PRO A 20 -1.79 -5.36 3.04
C PRO A 20 -0.83 -4.89 1.94
N LEU A 21 -0.26 -3.69 2.07
CA LEU A 21 0.70 -3.16 1.09
C LEU A 21 1.91 -4.10 0.93
N GLN A 22 2.49 -4.52 2.05
CA GLN A 22 3.63 -5.43 2.07
C GLN A 22 3.29 -6.80 1.47
N VAL A 23 2.08 -7.32 1.68
CA VAL A 23 1.65 -8.60 1.08
C VAL A 23 1.69 -8.53 -0.45
N PHE A 24 1.10 -7.49 -1.06
CA PHE A 24 1.10 -7.34 -2.51
C PHE A 24 2.49 -7.01 -3.07
N ALA A 25 3.26 -6.19 -2.37
CA ALA A 25 4.65 -5.90 -2.73
C ALA A 25 5.50 -7.18 -2.75
N SER A 26 5.45 -7.99 -1.68
CA SER A 26 6.19 -9.25 -1.64
C SER A 26 5.72 -10.27 -2.68
N ALA A 27 4.42 -10.30 -3.01
CA ALA A 27 3.94 -11.13 -4.11
C ALA A 27 4.53 -10.69 -5.46
N ASN A 28 4.69 -9.38 -5.70
CA ASN A 28 5.38 -8.87 -6.88
C ASN A 28 6.88 -9.21 -6.85
N ASP A 29 7.52 -9.14 -5.69
CA ASP A 29 8.94 -9.49 -5.54
C ASP A 29 9.18 -10.96 -5.91
N PHE A 30 8.36 -11.89 -5.40
CA PHE A 30 8.47 -13.31 -5.72
C PHE A 30 8.28 -13.60 -7.21
N ARG A 31 7.34 -12.90 -7.87
CA ARG A 31 7.14 -13.03 -9.32
C ARG A 31 8.35 -12.51 -10.10
N THR A 32 8.87 -11.36 -9.70
CA THR A 32 10.03 -10.75 -10.34
C THR A 32 11.26 -11.65 -10.18
N GLN A 33 11.45 -12.25 -9.00
CA GLN A 33 12.51 -13.25 -8.74
C GLN A 33 12.36 -14.51 -9.59
N ALA A 34 11.13 -14.91 -9.92
CA ALA A 34 10.84 -16.01 -10.84
C ALA A 34 10.97 -15.63 -12.33
N GLY A 35 11.38 -14.39 -12.66
CA GLY A 35 11.48 -13.90 -14.04
C GLY A 35 10.12 -13.54 -14.66
N GLU A 36 9.07 -13.43 -13.85
CA GLU A 36 7.74 -13.05 -14.28
C GLU A 36 7.45 -11.57 -14.04
N ALA A 37 6.52 -11.00 -14.81
CA ALA A 37 6.07 -9.64 -14.56
C ALA A 37 5.29 -9.52 -13.22
N PRO A 38 5.39 -8.38 -12.52
CA PRO A 38 4.56 -8.09 -11.35
C PRO A 38 3.07 -8.29 -11.63
N ALA A 39 2.35 -8.83 -10.64
CA ALA A 39 0.91 -9.07 -10.78
C ALA A 39 0.09 -7.84 -10.40
N TYR A 40 0.55 -7.05 -9.42
CA TYR A 40 -0.24 -6.03 -8.75
C TYR A 40 0.35 -4.63 -8.94
N ASP A 41 -0.53 -3.67 -9.17
CA ASP A 41 -0.27 -2.24 -8.98
C ASP A 41 -0.87 -1.86 -7.63
N VAL A 42 -0.07 -1.78 -6.56
CA VAL A 42 -0.54 -1.51 -5.20
C VAL A 42 -0.27 -0.05 -4.85
N VAL A 43 -1.32 0.67 -4.48
CA VAL A 43 -1.25 2.11 -4.18
C VAL A 43 -2.05 2.44 -2.93
N VAL A 44 -1.58 3.42 -2.17
CA VAL A 44 -2.36 4.03 -1.08
C VAL A 44 -3.11 5.22 -1.67
N VAL A 45 -4.42 5.29 -1.45
CA VAL A 45 -5.27 6.40 -1.89
C VAL A 45 -5.95 7.04 -0.69
N ALA A 46 -6.26 8.33 -0.77
CA ALA A 46 -6.93 9.04 0.29
C ALA A 46 -7.63 10.30 -0.24
N ALA A 47 -8.50 10.89 0.58
CA ALA A 47 -9.14 12.18 0.29
C ALA A 47 -8.18 13.38 0.36
N SER A 48 -7.04 13.20 1.04
CA SER A 48 -5.97 14.20 1.17
C SER A 48 -4.61 13.54 0.86
N PRO A 49 -3.65 14.26 0.27
CA PRO A 49 -2.37 13.68 -0.14
C PRO A 49 -1.52 13.19 1.04
N ARG A 50 -1.75 13.74 2.23
CA ARG A 50 -1.02 13.40 3.46
C ARG A 50 -2.00 13.01 4.54
N ILE A 51 -1.86 11.79 5.06
CA ILE A 51 -2.71 11.26 6.12
C ILE A 51 -1.86 10.96 7.34
N ARG A 52 -2.25 11.53 8.48
CA ARG A 52 -1.66 11.20 9.78
C ARG A 52 -2.35 9.94 10.32
N THR A 53 -1.56 8.91 10.61
CA THR A 53 -2.03 7.68 11.25
C THR A 53 -2.21 7.88 12.75
N SER A 54 -2.91 6.95 13.40
CA SER A 54 -3.07 6.93 14.86
C SER A 54 -1.75 6.91 15.64
N SER A 55 -0.70 6.34 15.04
CA SER A 55 0.66 6.29 15.59
C SER A 55 1.47 7.57 15.37
N GLY A 56 0.88 8.59 14.74
CA GLY A 56 1.49 9.89 14.50
C GLY A 56 2.37 9.97 13.24
N LEU A 57 2.64 8.84 12.58
CA LEU A 57 3.34 8.82 11.29
C LEU A 57 2.45 9.39 10.17
N VAL A 58 3.09 9.95 9.14
CA VAL A 58 2.39 10.51 7.99
C VAL A 58 2.65 9.62 6.78
N VAL A 59 1.56 9.21 6.12
CA VAL A 59 1.59 8.45 4.87
C VAL A 59 1.23 9.39 3.72
N GLU A 60 2.00 9.31 2.65
CA GLU A 60 1.70 9.98 1.38
C GLU A 60 0.79 9.07 0.54
N ALA A 61 -0.32 9.61 0.04
CA ALA A 61 -1.21 8.94 -0.90
C ALA A 61 -0.82 9.28 -2.35
N ALA A 62 -1.10 8.36 -3.26
CA ALA A 62 -0.85 8.49 -4.70
C ALA A 62 -1.83 9.44 -5.40
#